data_AF-A0A920BFN0-F1
#
_entry.id   AF-A0A920BFN0-F1
#
_cell.length_a   1.000
_cell.length_b   1.000
_cell.length_c   1.000
_cell.angle_alpha   90.00
_cell.angle_beta   90.00
_cell.angle_gamma   90.00
#
_symmetry.space_group_name_H-M   'P 1'
#
loop_
_entity.id
_entity.type
_entity.pdbx_description
1 polymer ?
#
loop_
_entity_poly.entity_id
_entity_poly.type
_entity_poly.pdbx_seq_one_letter_code
_entity_poly.pdbx_strand_id
1 'polypeptide(L)'
;MILHIYGKTIWLRFALGCSFTFEHAILRAGFPLWHVENNRTVPMFKTTIDTVKAGLFSGPMVVSMRAIAADRLDEVKAISAQFPLAHGAPVHWGDPAEIGIADLAAPDWGEATPLGDGEVAVFWACGVTRKRRLCVLHYPYVSHINPAKC
;
A
#
# COMPACT_ATOMS: atom_id res chain seq x y z
N MET A 1 -15.96 6.78 -9.62
CA MET A 1 -16.57 7.72 -8.67
C MET A 1 -18.07 7.62 -8.84
N ILE A 2 -18.82 7.37 -7.77
CA ILE A 2 -20.28 7.24 -7.83
C ILE A 2 -20.90 8.34 -6.98
N LEU A 3 -21.84 9.08 -7.55
CA LEU A 3 -22.56 10.18 -6.91
C LEU A 3 -23.95 9.70 -6.49
N HIS A 4 -24.25 9.70 -5.19
CA HIS A 4 -25.60 9.43 -4.68
C HIS A 4 -26.13 10.68 -3.98
N ILE A 5 -27.33 11.11 -4.34
CA ILE A 5 -28.00 12.26 -3.75
C ILE A 5 -29.14 11.75 -2.86
N TYR A 6 -29.09 12.07 -1.57
CA TYR A 6 -30.16 11.77 -0.62
C TYR A 6 -30.65 13.09 -0.01
N GLY A 7 -31.78 13.62 -0.49
CA GLY A 7 -32.30 14.92 -0.06
C GLY A 7 -31.38 16.07 -0.44
N LYS A 8 -30.97 16.92 0.53
CA LYS A 8 -30.00 18.01 0.33
C LYS A 8 -28.52 17.57 0.47
N THR A 9 -28.28 16.28 0.73
CA THR A 9 -26.93 15.75 0.98
C THR A 9 -26.40 15.01 -0.25
N ILE A 10 -25.17 15.36 -0.64
CA ILE A 10 -24.47 14.74 -1.76
C ILE A 10 -23.39 13.80 -1.21
N TRP A 11 -23.43 12.53 -1.62
CA TRP A 11 -22.42 11.53 -1.27
C TRP A 11 -21.55 11.21 -2.48
N LEU A 12 -20.24 11.32 -2.29
CA LEU A 12 -19.24 10.92 -3.26
C LEU A 12 -18.57 9.63 -2.81
N ARG A 13 -18.70 8.56 -3.59
CA ARG A 13 -18.08 7.27 -3.30
C ARG A 13 -16.90 7.02 -4.23
N PHE A 14 -15.76 6.71 -3.62
CA PHE A 14 -14.52 6.34 -4.29
C PHE A 14 -14.24 4.85 -4.04
N ALA A 15 -14.33 4.04 -5.08
CA ALA A 15 -13.78 2.69 -5.09
C ALA A 15 -12.26 2.82 -5.26
N LEU A 16 -11.50 2.23 -4.34
CA LEU A 16 -10.05 2.16 -4.45
C LEU A 16 -9.65 0.76 -4.89
N GLY A 17 -8.69 0.68 -5.80
CA GLY A 17 -8.08 -0.57 -6.20
C GLY A 17 -7.47 -1.30 -5.00
N CYS A 18 -7.48 -2.62 -5.05
CA CYS A 18 -6.83 -3.49 -4.07
C CYS A 18 -5.64 -4.19 -4.73
N SER A 19 -4.64 -4.56 -3.93
CA SER A 19 -3.39 -5.17 -4.38
C SER A 19 -3.56 -6.47 -5.17
N PHE A 20 -4.70 -7.13 -5.02
CA PHE A 20 -4.96 -8.45 -5.58
C PHE A 20 -4.65 -8.56 -7.08
N THR A 21 -4.91 -7.52 -7.88
CA THR A 21 -4.68 -7.60 -9.34
C THR A 21 -3.19 -7.69 -9.71
N PHE A 22 -2.30 -6.95 -9.03
CA PHE A 22 -0.87 -7.02 -9.32
C PHE A 22 -0.21 -8.21 -8.61
N GLU A 23 -0.66 -8.57 -7.40
CA GLU A 23 -0.16 -9.74 -6.68
C GLU A 23 -0.39 -11.02 -7.48
N HIS A 24 -1.55 -11.16 -8.12
CA HIS A 24 -1.80 -12.26 -9.06
C HIS A 24 -0.90 -12.22 -10.30
N ALA A 25 -0.45 -11.06 -10.75
CA ALA A 25 0.45 -10.96 -11.89
C ALA A 25 1.87 -11.42 -11.53
N ILE A 26 2.41 -10.96 -10.40
CA ILE A 26 3.75 -11.36 -9.94
C ILE A 26 3.79 -12.82 -9.49
N LEU A 27 2.73 -13.33 -8.84
CA LEU A 27 2.62 -14.76 -8.52
C LEU A 27 2.63 -15.64 -9.78
N ARG A 28 1.92 -15.24 -10.85
CA ARG A 28 1.93 -15.97 -12.12
C ARG A 28 3.28 -15.92 -12.84
N ALA A 29 4.05 -14.86 -12.63
CA ALA A 29 5.44 -14.78 -13.08
C ALA A 29 6.40 -15.56 -12.17
N GLY A 30 5.90 -16.28 -11.16
CA GLY A 30 6.71 -17.12 -10.29
C GLY A 30 7.48 -16.35 -9.23
N PHE A 31 7.01 -15.17 -8.83
CA PHE A 31 7.52 -14.50 -7.63
C PHE A 31 6.80 -15.08 -6.40
N PRO A 32 7.52 -15.71 -5.45
CA PRO A 32 6.91 -16.13 -4.20
C PRO A 32 6.49 -14.89 -3.40
N LEU A 33 5.34 -14.98 -2.73
CA LEU A 33 4.86 -13.94 -1.83
C LEU A 33 4.63 -14.56 -0.47
N TRP A 34 5.57 -14.32 0.44
CA TRP A 34 5.56 -14.94 1.78
C TRP A 34 4.23 -14.75 2.51
N HIS A 35 3.66 -13.55 2.48
CA HIS A 35 2.40 -13.26 3.18
C HIS A 35 1.21 -14.01 2.58
N VAL A 36 1.23 -14.30 1.27
CA VAL A 36 0.20 -15.11 0.61
C VAL A 36 0.34 -16.56 1.01
N GLU A 37 1.55 -17.11 0.95
CA GLU A 37 1.84 -18.51 1.29
C GLU A 37 1.54 -18.83 2.77
N ASN A 38 1.72 -17.84 3.65
CA ASN A 38 1.53 -18.01 5.09
C ASN A 38 0.16 -17.52 5.60
N ASN A 39 -0.74 -17.11 4.69
CA ASN A 39 -2.05 -16.54 5.03
C ASN A 39 -1.94 -15.38 6.05
N ARG A 40 -0.98 -14.48 5.81
CA ARG A 40 -0.66 -13.32 6.63
C ARG A 40 -1.04 -12.02 5.91
N THR A 41 -1.22 -10.96 6.68
CA THR A 41 -1.43 -9.62 6.12
C THR A 41 -0.08 -9.00 5.74
N VAL A 42 0.07 -8.54 4.49
CA VAL A 42 1.28 -7.87 4.01
C VAL A 42 1.71 -6.73 4.96
N PRO A 43 3.01 -6.62 5.31
CA PRO A 43 3.49 -5.55 6.18
C PRO A 43 3.37 -4.20 5.47
N MET A 44 2.91 -3.20 6.21
CA MET A 44 2.73 -1.84 5.74
C MET A 44 3.38 -0.86 6.71
N PHE A 45 4.03 0.16 6.16
CA PHE A 45 4.84 1.11 6.89
C PHE A 45 4.49 2.53 6.49
N LYS A 46 4.49 3.43 7.46
CA LYS A 46 4.48 4.87 7.27
C LYS A 46 5.91 5.31 6.93
N THR A 47 6.03 6.05 5.83
CA THR A 47 7.33 6.57 5.36
C THR A 47 7.54 8.03 5.73
N THR A 48 8.72 8.57 5.43
CA THR A 48 9.01 10.02 5.41
C THR A 48 8.68 10.69 4.06
N ILE A 49 8.23 9.92 3.05
CA ILE A 49 7.84 10.47 1.75
C ILE A 49 6.47 11.12 1.87
N ASP A 50 6.38 12.43 1.65
CA ASP A 50 5.10 13.14 1.68
C ASP A 50 4.25 12.89 0.42
N THR A 51 2.95 12.73 0.63
CA THR A 51 1.97 12.75 -0.47
C THR A 51 1.81 14.15 -1.03
N VAL A 52 1.47 14.23 -2.33
CA VAL A 52 1.11 15.50 -2.96
C VAL A 52 -0.14 16.06 -2.28
N LYS A 53 -0.03 17.30 -1.79
CA LYS A 53 -1.13 17.98 -1.10
C LYS A 53 -2.30 18.22 -2.05
N ALA A 54 -3.49 17.81 -1.64
CA ALA A 54 -4.74 18.09 -2.33
C ALA A 54 -5.73 18.76 -1.36
N GLY A 55 -5.82 20.09 -1.41
CA GLY A 55 -6.62 20.87 -0.46
C GLY A 55 -6.16 20.65 0.99
N LEU A 56 -7.06 20.15 1.84
CA LEU A 56 -6.78 19.82 3.24
C LEU A 56 -6.14 18.43 3.43
N PHE A 57 -5.88 17.68 2.35
CA PHE A 57 -5.27 16.35 2.40
C PHE A 57 -3.76 16.43 2.10
N SER A 58 -2.92 15.86 2.96
CA SER A 58 -1.46 15.73 2.81
C SER A 58 -0.92 14.65 3.78
N GLY A 59 0.39 14.55 3.94
CA GLY A 59 1.03 13.72 4.96
C GLY A 59 1.73 12.49 4.38
N PRO A 60 2.33 11.67 5.25
CA PRO A 60 3.27 10.65 4.81
C PRO A 60 2.58 9.53 4.04
N MET A 61 3.22 9.08 2.96
CA MET A 61 2.84 7.93 2.19
C MET A 61 2.97 6.67 3.04
N VAL A 62 1.98 5.79 2.96
CA VAL A 62 2.06 4.43 3.49
C VAL A 62 2.44 3.52 2.34
N VAL A 63 3.41 2.65 2.58
CA VAL A 63 3.85 1.63 1.61
C VAL A 63 3.57 0.24 2.15
N SER A 64 3.45 -0.73 1.24
CA SER A 64 3.49 -2.16 1.57
C SER A 64 4.80 -2.75 1.08
N MET A 65 5.38 -3.68 1.84
CA MET A 65 6.68 -4.28 1.53
C MET A 65 6.53 -5.74 1.09
N ARG A 66 7.29 -6.15 0.07
CA ARG A 66 7.50 -7.55 -0.31
C ARG A 66 9.01 -7.78 -0.50
N ALA A 67 9.50 -8.93 -0.04
CA ALA A 67 10.86 -9.38 -0.31
C ALA A 67 10.92 -9.96 -1.74
N ILE A 68 11.91 -9.53 -2.52
CA ILE A 68 12.07 -9.92 -3.93
C ILE A 68 13.53 -10.31 -4.16
N ALA A 69 13.78 -11.43 -4.85
CA ALA A 69 15.13 -11.82 -5.26
C ALA A 69 15.83 -10.70 -6.05
N ALA A 70 17.06 -10.34 -5.66
CA ALA A 70 17.77 -9.18 -6.18
C ALA A 70 17.97 -9.22 -7.72
N ASP A 71 18.17 -10.42 -8.27
CA ASP A 71 18.37 -10.70 -9.70
C ASP A 71 17.09 -10.58 -10.54
N ARG A 72 15.91 -10.54 -9.90
CA ARG A 72 14.61 -10.40 -10.56
C ARG A 72 13.92 -9.06 -10.31
N LEU A 73 14.66 -8.09 -9.77
CA LEU A 73 14.13 -6.78 -9.40
C LEU A 73 13.58 -6.01 -10.62
N ASP A 74 14.26 -6.05 -11.75
CA ASP A 74 13.81 -5.32 -12.96
C ASP A 74 12.56 -5.95 -13.58
N GLU A 75 12.45 -7.28 -13.49
CA GLU A 75 11.26 -8.02 -13.94
C GLU A 75 10.02 -7.65 -13.10
N VAL A 76 10.13 -7.64 -11.76
CA VAL A 76 8.98 -7.29 -10.91
C VAL A 76 8.56 -5.83 -11.09
N LYS A 77 9.51 -4.93 -11.33
CA LYS A 77 9.25 -3.52 -11.65
C LYS A 77 8.48 -3.39 -12.96
N ALA A 78 8.92 -4.09 -14.01
CA ALA A 78 8.26 -4.07 -15.31
C ALA A 78 6.83 -4.62 -15.25
N ILE A 79 6.62 -5.75 -14.55
CA ILE A 79 5.28 -6.32 -14.37
C ILE A 79 4.37 -5.36 -13.60
N SER A 80 4.82 -4.87 -12.44
CA SER A 80 4.00 -4.00 -11.59
C SER A 80 3.68 -2.64 -12.24
N ALA A 81 4.57 -2.10 -13.07
CA ALA A 81 4.35 -0.87 -13.83
C ALA A 81 3.18 -0.96 -14.83
N GLN A 82 2.80 -2.16 -15.28
CA GLN A 82 1.64 -2.37 -16.15
C GLN A 82 0.29 -2.16 -15.43
N PHE A 83 0.30 -2.01 -14.11
CA PHE A 83 -0.89 -1.86 -13.27
C PHE A 83 -0.93 -0.50 -12.53
N PRO A 84 -0.92 0.65 -13.23
CA PRO A 84 -0.86 1.97 -12.61
C PRO A 84 -2.06 2.27 -11.69
N LEU A 85 -3.18 1.57 -11.86
CA LEU A 85 -4.38 1.72 -11.04
C LEU A 85 -4.45 0.75 -9.83
N ALA A 86 -3.55 -0.23 -9.73
CA ALA A 86 -3.60 -1.27 -8.70
C ALA A 86 -2.37 -1.35 -7.81
N HIS A 87 -1.31 -0.57 -8.08
CA HIS A 87 -0.20 -0.16 -7.17
C HIS A 87 0.88 0.60 -7.98
N GLY A 88 0.96 0.35 -9.28
CA GLY A 88 1.97 0.92 -10.17
C GLY A 88 3.36 0.33 -9.93
N ALA A 89 4.38 1.01 -10.44
CA ALA A 89 5.76 0.69 -10.15
C ALA A 89 6.07 0.86 -8.65
N PRO A 90 7.10 0.16 -8.11
CA PRO A 90 7.55 0.40 -6.74
C PRO A 90 7.94 1.86 -6.54
N VAL A 91 7.70 2.36 -5.33
CA VAL A 91 8.12 3.71 -4.93
C VAL A 91 9.52 3.72 -4.32
N HIS A 92 9.99 2.57 -3.81
CA HIS A 92 11.32 2.40 -3.23
C HIS A 92 11.75 0.93 -3.26
N TRP A 93 13.06 0.69 -3.21
CA TRP A 93 13.65 -0.63 -2.99
C TRP A 93 15.04 -0.48 -2.37
N GLY A 94 15.52 -1.50 -1.65
CA GLY A 94 16.82 -1.44 -0.98
C GLY A 94 16.67 -1.01 0.47
N ASP A 95 17.49 -0.04 0.90
CA ASP A 95 17.58 0.35 2.31
C ASP A 95 16.28 1.02 2.80
N PRO A 96 15.54 0.39 3.74
CA PRO A 96 14.31 0.97 4.30
C PRO A 96 14.53 2.30 5.04
N ALA A 97 15.75 2.56 5.55
CA ALA A 97 16.05 3.77 6.30
C ALA A 97 15.96 5.03 5.42
N GLU A 98 16.22 4.92 4.11
CA GLU A 98 16.10 6.03 3.16
C GLU A 98 14.67 6.59 3.05
N ILE A 99 13.67 5.76 3.35
CA ILE A 99 12.25 6.16 3.40
C ILE A 99 11.72 6.25 4.82
N GLY A 100 12.60 6.29 5.81
CA GLY A 100 12.29 6.50 7.22
C GLY A 100 11.72 5.29 7.95
N ILE A 101 11.94 4.07 7.43
CA ILE A 101 11.54 2.83 8.09
C ILE A 101 12.76 2.28 8.84
N ALA A 102 12.73 2.33 10.17
CA ALA A 102 13.86 1.94 11.02
C ALA A 102 13.94 0.42 11.25
N ASP A 103 12.79 -0.28 11.26
CA ASP A 103 12.72 -1.71 11.56
C ASP A 103 11.61 -2.39 10.74
N LEU A 104 11.99 -3.36 9.90
CA LEU A 104 11.06 -4.16 9.10
C LEU A 104 10.28 -5.19 9.93
N ALA A 105 10.75 -5.53 11.13
CA ALA A 105 10.06 -6.43 12.05
C ALA A 105 8.90 -5.74 12.80
N ALA A 106 8.80 -4.41 12.72
CA ALA A 106 7.79 -3.60 13.41
C ALA A 106 6.91 -2.80 12.43
N PRO A 107 6.08 -3.46 11.60
CA PRO A 107 5.20 -2.76 10.68
C PRO A 107 4.12 -1.97 11.43
N ASP A 108 3.80 -0.76 10.94
CA ASP A 108 2.69 0.04 11.46
C ASP A 108 1.34 -0.68 11.27
N TRP A 109 1.21 -1.49 10.21
CA TRP A 109 0.05 -2.37 9.97
C TRP A 109 0.45 -3.68 9.30
N GLY A 110 -0.34 -4.73 9.52
CA GLY A 110 -0.09 -6.05 8.94
C GLY A 110 0.89 -6.84 9.80
N GLU A 111 1.56 -7.81 9.20
CA GLU A 111 2.42 -8.76 9.88
C GLU A 111 3.81 -8.75 9.25
N ALA A 112 4.85 -8.80 10.09
CA ALA A 112 6.23 -8.76 9.63
C ALA A 112 6.51 -9.91 8.64
N THR A 113 7.30 -9.62 7.61
CA THR A 113 7.73 -10.60 6.60
C THR A 113 9.24 -10.76 6.70
N PRO A 114 9.76 -12.00 6.73
CA PRO A 114 11.20 -12.23 6.71
C PRO A 114 11.81 -11.69 5.42
N LEU A 115 13.04 -11.18 5.51
CA LEU A 115 13.86 -10.82 4.37
C LEU A 115 15.02 -11.83 4.32
N GLY A 116 15.01 -12.70 3.31
CA GLY A 116 16.00 -13.75 3.13
C GLY A 116 17.30 -13.26 2.52
N ASP A 117 18.32 -14.12 2.56
CA ASP A 117 19.60 -13.86 1.91
C ASP A 117 19.44 -13.74 0.39
N GLY A 118 19.97 -12.67 -0.20
CA GLY A 118 19.83 -12.38 -1.64
C GLY A 118 18.50 -11.75 -2.03
N GLU A 119 17.61 -11.49 -1.08
CA GLU A 119 16.38 -10.72 -1.30
C GLU A 119 16.56 -9.24 -0.98
N VAL A 120 15.77 -8.41 -1.65
CA VAL A 120 15.70 -6.96 -1.45
C VAL A 120 14.29 -6.60 -1.02
N ALA A 121 14.17 -5.73 -0.03
CA ALA A 121 12.88 -5.15 0.35
C ALA A 121 12.42 -4.19 -0.74
N VAL A 122 11.22 -4.42 -1.29
CA VAL A 122 10.61 -3.59 -2.33
C VAL A 122 9.28 -3.05 -1.84
N PHE A 123 9.05 -1.75 -2.06
CA PHE A 123 7.96 -0.99 -1.45
C PHE A 123 7.02 -0.41 -2.50
N TRP A 124 5.71 -0.65 -2.35
CA TRP A 124 4.66 -0.08 -3.21
C TRP A 124 3.70 0.80 -2.41
N ALA A 125 3.28 1.93 -3.01
CA ALA A 125 2.32 2.85 -2.40
C ALA A 125 1.00 2.15 -2.05
N CYS A 126 0.57 2.20 -0.80
CA CYS A 126 -0.60 1.47 -0.31
C CYS A 126 -1.83 2.37 -0.14
N GLY A 127 -3.01 1.85 -0.51
CA GLY A 127 -4.30 2.54 -0.35
C GLY A 127 -4.68 2.85 1.11
N VAL A 128 -3.97 2.30 2.09
CA VAL A 128 -4.10 2.63 3.53
C VAL A 128 -3.65 4.08 3.82
N THR A 129 -2.83 4.69 2.97
CA THR A 129 -2.42 6.10 3.06
C THR A 129 -3.61 7.04 3.26
N ARG A 130 -4.74 6.75 2.59
CA ARG A 130 -5.97 7.55 2.74
C ARG A 130 -6.65 7.34 4.10
N LYS A 131 -6.68 6.11 4.62
CA LYS A 131 -7.40 5.77 5.87
C LYS A 131 -6.92 6.62 7.06
N ARG A 132 -5.62 6.90 7.12
CA ARG A 132 -5.03 7.68 8.22
C ARG A 132 -5.55 9.11 8.30
N ARG A 133 -5.71 9.81 7.16
CA ARG A 133 -6.10 11.23 7.20
C ARG A 133 -7.59 11.44 7.50
N LEU A 134 -8.43 10.46 7.17
CA LEU A 134 -9.87 10.53 7.47
C LEU A 134 -10.16 10.39 8.97
N CYS A 135 -9.45 9.52 9.72
CA CYS A 135 -9.61 9.44 11.18
C CYS A 135 -9.04 10.69 11.88
N VAL A 136 -7.97 11.33 11.35
CA VAL A 136 -7.36 12.54 11.97
C VAL A 136 -8.21 13.81 11.80
N LEU A 137 -8.95 13.94 10.70
CA LEU A 137 -9.74 15.14 10.41
C LEU A 137 -11.13 15.16 11.09
N HIS A 138 -11.51 14.11 11.86
CA HIS A 138 -12.82 14.00 12.53
C HIS A 138 -14.00 14.43 11.64
N TYR A 139 -14.04 13.97 10.39
CA TYR A 139 -15.09 14.39 9.47
C TYR A 139 -16.41 13.65 9.81
N PRO A 140 -17.51 14.36 10.12
CA PRO A 140 -18.74 13.73 10.63
C PRO A 140 -19.49 12.87 9.59
N TYR A 141 -19.08 12.88 8.32
CA TYR A 141 -19.80 12.21 7.21
C TYR A 141 -18.88 11.35 6.34
N VAL A 142 -18.07 10.51 6.96
CA VAL A 142 -17.21 9.53 6.26
C VAL A 142 -17.56 8.14 6.73
N SER A 143 -17.87 7.26 5.79
CA SER A 143 -18.09 5.84 6.05
C SER A 143 -17.15 4.98 5.21
N HIS A 144 -16.57 3.96 5.84
CA HIS A 144 -15.76 2.94 5.20
C HIS A 144 -16.46 1.59 5.35
N ILE A 145 -16.19 0.64 4.45
CA ILE A 145 -16.81 -0.69 4.45
C ILE A 145 -16.44 -1.49 5.71
N ASN A 146 -15.43 -1.07 6.48
CA ASN A 146 -15.11 -1.65 7.78
C ASN A 146 -14.90 -0.55 8.85
N PRO A 147 -15.87 -0.32 9.75
CA PRO A 147 -15.77 0.69 10.81
C PRO A 147 -14.85 0.29 11.98
N ALA A 148 -14.40 -0.97 12.06
CA ALA A 148 -13.64 -1.50 13.20
C ALA A 148 -12.12 -1.22 13.18
N LYS A 149 -11.64 -0.34 12.28
CA LYS A 149 -10.22 0.04 12.17
C LYS A 149 -10.05 1.55 11.87
N CYS A 150 -10.73 2.40 12.63
CA CYS A 150 -10.02 3.49 13.29
C CYS A 150 -9.53 2.88 14.63
#